data_AF-A0AAD7E7C2-F1
#
_entry.id   AF-A0AAD7E7C2-F1
#
_cell.length_a   1.000
_cell.length_b   1.000
_cell.length_c   1.000
_cell.angle_alpha   90.00
_cell.angle_beta   90.00
_cell.angle_gamma   90.00
#
_symmetry.space_group_name_H-M   'P 1'
#
loop_
_entity.id
_entity.type
_entity.pdbx_description
1 polymer ?
#
loop_
_entity_poly.entity_id
_entity_poly.type
_entity_poly.pdbx_seq_one_letter_code
_entity_poly.pdbx_strand_id
1 'polypeptide(L)'
;MLDAMDDPTPVSPSRKHPHAAIDPASNNEDNGDPLPANIFFKQPQCRSDAAAPRGKQYQCCQPKDPPAVQGAKMILGLHALFNRLEAFKVGKAPFTVSDNTETNIAHYAAAILLSTKLSAYKGSVAKNILLDLLKINRFDLLSNIECNPADYAKLVAVVREALTQMRSKIKKGLAASFKVNKEPAPSAREHQNIFELTTHLVHGTKCAVTPELCACVALMRQVYIEDSGPRFWDSLDADLRKIRNCAGGNPRKLNKAFENVLSTDRATHGVNNYSIPSNIVDEVQREVDDTISAAAADKAATIPTTADMGDADEDSH
;
A
#
# COMPACT_ATOMS: atom_id res chain seq x y z
N MET A 1 32.53 50.66 -27.17
CA MET A 1 32.87 50.13 -25.83
C MET A 1 31.62 49.43 -25.33
N LEU A 2 31.25 48.20 -25.73
CA LEU A 2 31.98 46.94 -25.89
C LEU A 2 32.75 46.56 -24.62
N ASP A 3 32.01 46.09 -23.63
CA ASP A 3 32.40 45.26 -22.49
C ASP A 3 31.11 44.58 -22.01
N ALA A 4 31.01 43.32 -21.64
CA ALA A 4 31.79 42.11 -21.86
C ALA A 4 30.74 41.01 -21.56
N MET A 5 30.57 40.07 -22.47
CA MET A 5 29.69 38.91 -22.26
C MET A 5 30.45 37.89 -21.41
N ASP A 6 29.96 37.61 -20.20
CA ASP A 6 30.40 36.45 -19.44
C ASP A 6 29.57 35.22 -19.83
N ASP A 7 30.30 34.27 -20.39
CA ASP A 7 29.90 32.95 -20.88
C ASP A 7 29.70 31.99 -19.68
N PRO A 8 28.61 31.20 -19.61
CA PRO A 8 28.39 30.25 -18.52
C PRO A 8 29.33 29.03 -18.63
N THR A 9 30.25 28.91 -17.67
CA THR A 9 31.07 27.70 -17.50
C THR A 9 30.24 26.45 -17.17
N PRO A 10 30.76 25.26 -17.56
CA PRO A 10 29.97 24.09 -17.88
C PRO A 10 29.65 23.17 -16.69
N VAL A 11 28.55 22.44 -16.89
CA VAL A 11 28.07 21.26 -16.16
C VAL A 11 29.23 20.31 -15.82
N SER A 12 29.48 20.13 -14.52
CA SER A 12 30.36 19.07 -14.03
C SER A 12 29.66 17.71 -14.01
N PRO A 13 30.41 16.61 -14.19
CA PRO A 13 29.89 15.37 -14.74
C PRO A 13 29.31 14.44 -13.68
N SER A 14 28.32 13.69 -14.14
CA SER A 14 27.79 12.45 -13.56
C SER A 14 28.88 11.59 -12.90
N ARG A 15 28.76 11.43 -11.58
CA ARG A 15 29.59 10.53 -10.78
C ARG A 15 29.19 9.09 -11.12
N LYS A 16 29.83 8.52 -12.14
CA LYS A 16 29.80 7.07 -12.40
C LYS A 16 30.41 6.36 -11.21
N HIS A 17 29.59 5.65 -10.44
CA HIS A 17 30.06 4.68 -9.48
C HIS A 17 30.77 3.54 -10.24
N PRO A 18 32.01 3.17 -9.87
CA PRO A 18 32.65 1.98 -10.41
C PRO A 18 31.89 0.75 -9.93
N HIS A 19 31.28 0.03 -10.87
CA HIS A 19 30.89 -1.36 -10.66
C HIS A 19 32.17 -2.14 -10.36
N ALA A 20 32.35 -2.52 -9.09
CA ALA A 20 33.29 -3.56 -8.73
C ALA A 20 32.83 -4.85 -9.42
N ALA A 21 33.65 -5.34 -10.34
CA ALA A 21 33.55 -6.69 -10.86
C ALA A 21 33.77 -7.65 -9.69
N ILE A 22 32.69 -8.25 -9.21
CA ILE A 22 32.76 -9.40 -8.32
C ILE A 22 32.87 -10.60 -9.25
N ASP A 23 34.03 -11.26 -9.18
CA ASP A 23 34.28 -12.55 -9.81
C ASP A 23 33.17 -13.54 -9.41
N PRO A 24 32.46 -14.16 -10.38
CA PRO A 24 31.56 -15.26 -10.05
C PRO A 24 32.41 -16.45 -9.64
N ALA A 25 32.44 -16.70 -8.33
CA ALA A 25 32.92 -17.95 -7.77
C ALA A 25 32.20 -19.11 -8.45
N SER A 26 33.00 -19.93 -9.14
CA SER A 26 32.78 -21.32 -9.51
C SER A 26 31.71 -22.02 -8.65
N ASN A 27 30.48 -22.04 -9.14
CA ASN A 27 29.46 -22.96 -8.67
C ASN A 27 29.81 -24.35 -9.19
N ASN A 28 30.21 -25.24 -8.28
CA ASN A 28 30.21 -26.67 -8.53
C ASN A 28 28.77 -27.08 -8.86
N GLU A 29 28.53 -27.39 -10.14
CA GLU A 29 27.35 -28.11 -10.59
C GLU A 29 27.43 -29.55 -10.05
N ASP A 30 26.95 -29.75 -8.83
CA ASP A 30 26.56 -31.08 -8.36
C ASP A 30 25.29 -31.47 -9.11
N ASN A 31 25.50 -32.08 -10.28
CA ASN A 31 24.46 -32.74 -11.07
C ASN A 31 23.95 -33.95 -10.29
N GLY A 32 23.10 -33.69 -9.30
CA GLY A 32 22.29 -34.72 -8.67
C GLY A 32 21.40 -35.37 -9.71
N ASP A 33 21.67 -36.63 -10.01
CA ASP A 33 20.94 -37.44 -10.98
C ASP A 33 19.42 -37.29 -10.79
N PRO A 34 18.65 -37.06 -11.88
CA PRO A 34 17.20 -37.01 -11.80
C PRO A 34 16.68 -38.38 -11.32
N LEU A 35 16.05 -38.39 -10.15
CA LEU A 35 15.34 -39.56 -9.65
C LEU A 35 14.38 -40.08 -10.74
N PRO A 36 14.37 -41.40 -11.00
CA PRO A 36 13.63 -41.98 -12.12
C PRO A 36 12.13 -41.69 -11.99
N ALA A 37 11.61 -40.92 -12.95
CA ALA A 37 10.25 -40.40 -13.01
C ALA A 37 9.13 -41.46 -13.21
N ASN A 38 9.40 -42.76 -13.02
CA ASN A 38 8.45 -43.81 -13.35
C ASN A 38 8.43 -44.92 -12.30
N ILE A 39 7.91 -44.63 -11.10
CA ILE A 39 7.15 -45.64 -10.35
C ILE A 39 5.72 -45.60 -10.87
N PHE A 40 5.55 -45.94 -12.14
CA PHE A 40 4.26 -46.39 -12.64
C PHE A 40 4.01 -47.72 -11.96
N PHE A 41 3.08 -47.75 -11.00
CA PHE A 41 2.48 -49.01 -10.57
C PHE A 41 1.96 -49.68 -11.84
N LYS A 42 2.71 -50.67 -12.33
CA LYS A 42 2.34 -51.49 -13.47
C LYS A 42 1.07 -52.21 -13.04
N GLN A 43 -0.09 -51.65 -13.40
CA GLN A 43 -1.35 -52.35 -13.19
C GLN A 43 -1.19 -53.70 -13.85
N PRO A 44 -1.45 -54.81 -13.15
CA PRO A 44 -1.40 -56.13 -13.77
C PRO A 44 -2.36 -56.09 -14.97
N GLN A 45 -1.80 -56.13 -16.17
CA GLN A 45 -2.58 -56.25 -17.38
C GLN A 45 -3.21 -57.64 -17.32
N CYS A 46 -4.50 -57.68 -16.98
CA CYS A 46 -5.32 -58.87 -17.18
C CYS A 46 -5.26 -59.19 -18.68
N ARG A 47 -4.47 -60.22 -19.02
CA ARG A 47 -4.37 -60.80 -20.35
C ARG A 47 -5.79 -61.25 -20.74
N SER A 48 -6.43 -60.49 -21.61
CA SER A 48 -7.75 -60.83 -22.15
C SER A 48 -7.57 -61.84 -23.27
N ASP A 49 -7.25 -63.07 -22.92
CA ASP A 49 -7.29 -64.17 -23.87
C ASP A 49 -8.73 -64.70 -23.97
N ALA A 50 -9.20 -64.74 -25.21
CA ALA A 50 -10.31 -65.52 -25.74
C ALA A 50 -11.77 -65.15 -25.37
N ALA A 51 -12.45 -64.55 -26.36
CA ALA A 51 -13.84 -64.83 -26.76
C ALA A 51 -14.83 -65.27 -25.67
N ALA A 52 -15.26 -64.32 -24.83
CA ALA A 52 -16.42 -64.50 -23.97
C ALA A 52 -17.68 -63.87 -24.60
N PRO A 53 -18.85 -64.52 -24.49
CA PRO A 53 -20.10 -64.05 -25.09
C PRO A 53 -20.55 -62.72 -24.46
N ARG A 54 -21.08 -61.84 -25.31
CA ARG A 54 -21.61 -60.51 -24.93
C ARG A 54 -22.70 -60.68 -23.87
N GLY A 55 -22.55 -60.05 -22.70
CA GLY A 55 -23.71 -59.81 -21.82
C GLY A 55 -23.51 -59.71 -20.31
N LYS A 56 -22.30 -59.85 -19.74
CA LYS A 56 -22.11 -59.65 -18.30
C LYS A 56 -20.86 -58.82 -18.03
N GLN A 57 -21.04 -57.58 -17.57
CA GLN A 57 -19.96 -56.79 -16.96
C GLN A 57 -19.52 -57.55 -15.71
N TYR A 58 -18.41 -58.27 -15.80
CA TYR A 58 -17.72 -58.79 -14.63
C TYR A 58 -17.16 -57.59 -13.89
N GLN A 59 -17.87 -57.15 -12.85
CA GLN A 59 -17.32 -56.25 -11.86
C GLN A 59 -16.23 -57.04 -11.14
N CYS A 60 -14.98 -56.89 -11.60
CA CYS A 60 -13.83 -57.52 -10.97
C CYS A 60 -13.82 -57.07 -9.50
N CYS A 61 -14.14 -58.00 -8.60
CA CYS A 61 -13.95 -57.85 -7.17
C CYS A 61 -12.45 -57.66 -6.94
N GLN A 62 -11.99 -56.41 -6.94
CA GLN A 62 -10.64 -56.10 -6.51
C GLN A 62 -10.52 -56.63 -5.07
N PRO A 63 -9.55 -57.52 -4.78
CA PRO A 63 -9.37 -58.04 -3.44
C PRO A 63 -9.19 -56.85 -2.51
N LYS A 64 -10.06 -56.74 -1.52
CA LYS A 64 -10.01 -55.64 -0.55
C LYS A 64 -8.71 -55.77 0.22
N ASP A 65 -7.82 -54.80 0.04
CA ASP A 65 -6.53 -54.78 0.73
C ASP A 65 -6.76 -54.92 2.25
N PRO A 66 -5.85 -55.60 2.99
CA PRO A 66 -5.87 -55.57 4.45
C PRO A 66 -5.84 -54.11 4.94
N PRO A 67 -6.52 -53.77 6.06
CA PRO A 67 -6.58 -52.40 6.56
C PRO A 67 -5.21 -51.71 6.71
N ALA A 68 -4.18 -52.46 7.11
CA ALA A 68 -2.81 -51.97 7.22
C ALA A 68 -2.21 -51.54 5.87
N VAL A 69 -2.48 -52.30 4.80
CA VAL A 69 -2.01 -51.99 3.44
C VAL A 69 -2.74 -50.77 2.88
N GLN A 70 -4.04 -50.64 3.16
CA GLN A 70 -4.81 -49.45 2.78
C GLN A 70 -4.29 -48.18 3.48
N GLY A 71 -3.95 -48.29 4.77
CA GLY A 71 -3.32 -47.20 5.53
C GLY A 71 -1.98 -46.77 4.94
N ALA A 72 -1.09 -47.73 4.62
CA ALA A 72 0.20 -47.45 4.01
C ALA A 72 0.07 -46.76 2.63
N LYS A 73 -0.87 -47.21 1.79
CA LYS A 73 -1.16 -46.57 0.49
C LYS A 73 -1.61 -45.13 0.64
N MET A 74 -2.46 -44.82 1.64
CA MET A 74 -2.89 -43.44 1.91
C MET A 74 -1.72 -42.55 2.36
N ILE A 75 -0.86 -43.03 3.26
CA ILE A 75 0.30 -42.25 3.74
C ILE A 75 1.28 -41.97 2.59
N LEU A 76 1.60 -42.97 1.77
CA LEU A 76 2.46 -42.80 0.59
C LEU A 76 1.85 -41.82 -0.42
N GLY A 77 0.54 -41.89 -0.65
CA GLY A 77 -0.18 -40.95 -1.51
C GLY A 77 -0.11 -39.52 -0.97
N LEU A 78 -0.33 -39.33 0.33
CA LEU A 78 -0.22 -38.03 0.98
C LEU A 78 1.21 -37.47 0.89
N HIS A 79 2.22 -38.31 1.11
CA HIS A 79 3.62 -37.91 1.01
C HIS A 79 4.01 -37.54 -0.45
N ALA A 80 3.53 -38.28 -1.44
CA ALA A 80 3.74 -37.94 -2.85
C ALA A 80 3.06 -36.61 -3.23
N LEU A 81 1.88 -36.33 -2.68
CA LEU A 81 1.22 -35.03 -2.84
C LEU A 81 2.02 -33.90 -2.19
N PHE A 82 2.53 -34.10 -0.97
CA PHE A 82 3.42 -33.13 -0.31
C PHE A 82 4.70 -32.87 -1.13
N ASN A 83 5.36 -33.92 -1.63
CA ASN A 83 6.57 -33.78 -2.43
C ASN A 83 6.31 -33.05 -3.75
N ARG A 84 5.17 -33.32 -4.41
CA ARG A 84 4.75 -32.55 -5.59
C ARG A 84 4.50 -31.08 -5.24
N LEU A 85 3.84 -30.83 -4.10
CA LEU A 85 3.55 -29.48 -3.63
C LEU A 85 4.84 -28.70 -3.32
N GLU A 86 5.83 -29.34 -2.68
CA GLU A 86 7.15 -28.74 -2.45
C GLU A 86 7.92 -28.51 -3.77
N ALA A 87 7.89 -29.45 -4.71
CA ALA A 87 8.50 -29.25 -6.03
C ALA A 87 7.86 -28.06 -6.78
N PHE A 88 6.53 -27.90 -6.68
CA PHE A 88 5.83 -26.73 -7.21
C PHE A 88 6.21 -25.42 -6.51
N LYS A 89 6.69 -25.45 -5.26
CA LYS A 89 7.21 -24.26 -4.56
C LYS A 89 8.60 -23.88 -5.06
N VAL A 90 9.49 -24.86 -5.24
CA VAL A 90 10.90 -24.61 -5.66
C VAL A 90 11.00 -24.02 -7.06
N GLY A 91 10.10 -24.40 -7.97
CA GLY A 91 10.12 -23.92 -9.37
C GLY A 91 9.47 -22.55 -9.60
N LYS A 92 8.86 -21.91 -8.59
CA LYS A 92 8.20 -20.62 -8.77
C LYS A 92 9.21 -19.48 -8.76
N ALA A 93 9.14 -18.62 -9.77
CA ALA A 93 9.89 -17.37 -9.79
C ALA A 93 9.58 -16.56 -8.51
N PRO A 94 10.57 -15.87 -7.93
CA PRO A 94 10.34 -15.01 -6.78
C PRO A 94 9.23 -14.01 -7.07
N PHE A 95 8.27 -13.87 -6.16
CA PHE A 95 7.21 -12.88 -6.30
C PHE A 95 7.83 -11.48 -6.41
N THR A 96 7.38 -10.75 -7.43
CA THR A 96 7.65 -9.33 -7.68
C THR A 96 6.31 -8.63 -7.86
N VAL A 97 6.16 -7.44 -7.27
CA VAL A 97 4.96 -6.61 -7.46
C VAL A 97 4.94 -6.11 -8.90
N SER A 98 3.79 -6.18 -9.58
CA SER A 98 3.66 -5.69 -10.96
C SER A 98 3.72 -4.16 -11.01
N ASP A 99 4.28 -3.59 -12.08
CA ASP A 99 4.34 -2.13 -12.30
C ASP A 99 2.95 -1.47 -12.23
N ASN A 100 1.92 -2.16 -12.71
CA ASN A 100 0.53 -1.72 -12.62
C ASN A 100 0.05 -1.66 -11.16
N THR A 101 0.40 -2.65 -10.35
CA THR A 101 0.10 -2.63 -8.90
C THR A 101 0.86 -1.50 -8.21
N GLU A 102 2.15 -1.29 -8.51
CA GLU A 102 2.93 -0.18 -7.95
C GLU A 102 2.33 1.19 -8.31
N THR A 103 1.91 1.36 -9.56
CA THR A 103 1.25 2.58 -10.05
C THR A 103 -0.05 2.85 -9.30
N ASN A 104 -0.90 1.82 -9.12
CA ASN A 104 -2.14 1.96 -8.35
C ASN A 104 -1.83 2.24 -6.86
N ILE A 105 -0.83 1.59 -6.25
CA ILE A 105 -0.39 1.88 -4.88
C ILE A 105 0.00 3.37 -4.75
N ALA A 106 0.74 3.92 -5.72
CA ALA A 106 1.11 5.33 -5.71
C ALA A 106 -0.12 6.27 -5.81
N HIS A 107 -1.11 5.92 -6.63
CA HIS A 107 -2.36 6.68 -6.72
C HIS A 107 -3.12 6.70 -5.39
N TYR A 108 -3.32 5.54 -4.76
CA TYR A 108 -4.01 5.46 -3.48
C TYR A 108 -3.20 6.08 -2.34
N ALA A 109 -1.86 6.00 -2.38
CA ALA A 109 -1.01 6.69 -1.40
C ALA A 109 -1.23 8.21 -1.44
N ALA A 110 -1.40 8.80 -2.63
CA ALA A 110 -1.75 10.21 -2.78
C ALA A 110 -3.15 10.52 -2.23
N ALA A 111 -4.17 9.75 -2.61
CA ALA A 111 -5.54 9.92 -2.14
C ALA A 111 -5.67 9.82 -0.60
N ILE A 112 -4.96 8.86 0.02
CA ILE A 112 -4.94 8.69 1.48
C ILE A 112 -4.27 9.87 2.16
N LEU A 113 -3.08 10.27 1.69
CA LEU A 113 -2.32 11.37 2.31
C LEU A 113 -2.92 12.75 2.04
N LEU A 114 -3.90 12.87 1.15
CA LEU A 114 -4.63 14.13 0.91
C LEU A 114 -6.06 14.10 1.48
N SER A 115 -6.50 12.98 2.08
CA SER A 115 -7.82 12.87 2.70
C SER A 115 -7.90 13.61 4.04
N THR A 116 -8.95 14.42 4.22
CA THR A 116 -9.27 15.10 5.49
C THR A 116 -9.77 14.14 6.57
N LYS A 117 -10.19 12.92 6.19
CA LYS A 117 -10.71 11.90 7.11
C LYS A 117 -9.60 11.10 7.80
N LEU A 118 -8.36 11.16 7.32
CA LEU A 118 -7.26 10.35 7.84
C LEU A 118 -6.91 10.70 9.30
N SER A 119 -6.95 9.74 10.22
CA SER A 119 -6.76 10.05 11.65
C SER A 119 -5.35 10.54 12.01
N ALA A 120 -4.33 10.05 11.31
CA ALA A 120 -2.92 10.46 11.44
C ALA A 120 -2.17 10.21 10.13
N TYR A 121 -1.33 11.16 9.72
CA TYR A 121 -0.44 11.07 8.57
C TYR A 121 0.83 10.28 8.86
N LYS A 122 1.28 10.25 10.12
CA LYS A 122 2.44 9.45 10.54
C LYS A 122 2.02 8.09 11.11
N GLY A 123 2.95 7.14 11.11
CA GLY A 123 2.77 5.82 11.73
C GLY A 123 2.11 4.79 10.80
N SER A 124 1.38 3.85 11.40
CA SER A 124 0.82 2.67 10.72
C SER A 124 -0.57 2.91 10.13
N VAL A 125 -1.25 4.02 10.46
CA VAL A 125 -2.64 4.27 10.05
C VAL A 125 -2.79 4.28 8.53
N ALA A 126 -2.11 5.19 7.83
CA ALA A 126 -2.17 5.29 6.36
C ALA A 126 -1.73 3.98 5.67
N LYS A 127 -0.70 3.32 6.21
CA LYS A 127 -0.19 2.03 5.71
C LYS A 127 -1.26 0.94 5.81
N ASN A 128 -1.95 0.84 6.95
CA ASN A 128 -2.97 -0.18 7.15
C ASN A 128 -4.17 0.06 6.23
N ILE A 129 -4.64 1.31 6.10
CA ILE A 129 -5.72 1.68 5.16
C ILE A 129 -5.33 1.29 3.73
N LEU A 130 -4.09 1.58 3.31
CA LEU A 130 -3.63 1.23 1.97
C LEU A 130 -3.58 -0.28 1.75
N LEU A 131 -3.13 -1.05 2.76
CA LEU A 131 -3.14 -2.51 2.70
C LEU A 131 -4.57 -3.07 2.63
N ASP A 132 -5.53 -2.46 3.32
CA ASP A 132 -6.93 -2.89 3.28
C ASP A 132 -7.57 -2.59 1.91
N LEU A 133 -7.30 -1.43 1.32
CA LEU A 133 -7.69 -1.12 -0.07
C LEU A 133 -7.10 -2.11 -1.09
N LEU A 134 -5.84 -2.53 -0.89
CA LEU A 134 -5.21 -3.53 -1.75
C LEU A 134 -5.87 -4.91 -1.62
N LYS A 135 -6.33 -5.28 -0.43
CA LYS A 135 -7.07 -6.55 -0.22
C LYS A 135 -8.46 -6.51 -0.86
N ILE A 136 -9.11 -5.35 -0.88
CA ILE A 136 -10.44 -5.15 -1.47
C ILE A 136 -10.33 -5.21 -3.00
N ASN A 137 -9.42 -4.42 -3.58
CA ASN A 137 -9.32 -4.30 -5.04
C ASN A 137 -8.59 -5.46 -5.70
N ARG A 138 -7.71 -6.15 -4.96
CA ARG A 138 -6.86 -7.27 -5.38
C ARG A 138 -5.93 -7.04 -6.58
N PHE A 139 -6.12 -6.02 -7.43
CA PHE A 139 -5.30 -5.69 -8.61
C PHE A 139 -4.67 -6.95 -9.26
N ASP A 140 -3.35 -6.99 -9.38
CA ASP A 140 -2.59 -8.16 -9.89
C ASP A 140 -1.98 -8.99 -8.74
N LEU A 141 -2.51 -8.89 -7.52
CA LEU A 141 -1.99 -9.60 -6.36
C LEU A 141 -2.40 -11.07 -6.39
N LEU A 142 -1.46 -11.94 -6.01
CA LEU A 142 -1.73 -13.37 -5.86
C LEU A 142 -2.83 -13.61 -4.81
N SER A 143 -3.74 -14.53 -5.11
CA SER A 143 -4.70 -15.03 -4.12
C SER A 143 -3.95 -15.58 -2.91
N ASN A 144 -4.34 -15.17 -1.71
CA ASN A 144 -3.73 -15.58 -0.44
C ASN A 144 -2.26 -15.15 -0.26
N ILE A 145 -1.83 -14.03 -0.86
CA ILE A 145 -0.50 -13.46 -0.61
C ILE A 145 -0.24 -13.22 0.89
N GLU A 146 -1.29 -12.96 1.66
CA GLU A 146 -1.25 -12.75 3.10
C GLU A 146 -0.81 -14.01 3.87
N CYS A 147 -0.99 -15.19 3.29
CA CYS A 147 -0.55 -16.47 3.87
C CYS A 147 0.94 -16.73 3.64
N ASN A 148 1.61 -15.99 2.74
CA ASN A 148 3.05 -16.05 2.55
C ASN A 148 3.73 -14.83 3.17
N PRO A 149 4.35 -14.94 4.37
CA PRO A 149 4.96 -13.81 5.06
C PRO A 149 6.06 -13.11 4.24
N ALA A 150 6.82 -13.86 3.44
CA ALA A 150 7.92 -13.31 2.65
C ALA A 150 7.40 -12.42 1.51
N ASP A 151 6.39 -12.89 0.78
CA ASP A 151 5.81 -12.14 -0.33
C ASP A 151 4.97 -10.96 0.16
N TYR A 152 4.22 -11.17 1.25
CA TYR A 152 3.49 -10.07 1.89
C TYR A 152 4.43 -9.00 2.45
N ALA A 153 5.59 -9.36 3.01
CA ALA A 153 6.59 -8.39 3.46
C ALA A 153 7.12 -7.52 2.30
N LYS A 154 7.30 -8.09 1.10
CA LYS A 154 7.66 -7.31 -0.09
C LYS A 154 6.57 -6.31 -0.47
N LEU A 155 5.29 -6.73 -0.49
CA LEU A 155 4.17 -5.82 -0.74
C LEU A 155 4.11 -4.69 0.30
N VAL A 156 4.28 -5.01 1.59
CA VAL A 156 4.32 -4.03 2.67
C VAL A 156 5.49 -3.05 2.50
N ALA A 157 6.64 -3.50 1.99
CA ALA A 157 7.77 -2.62 1.69
C ALA A 157 7.44 -1.62 0.58
N VAL A 158 6.84 -2.08 -0.53
CA VAL A 158 6.39 -1.20 -1.63
C VAL A 158 5.38 -0.17 -1.14
N VAL A 159 4.40 -0.58 -0.32
CA VAL A 159 3.42 0.33 0.30
C VAL A 159 4.09 1.40 1.16
N ARG A 160 5.08 1.03 1.99
CA ARG A 160 5.82 1.98 2.83
C ARG A 160 6.62 2.96 2.00
N GLU A 161 7.25 2.47 0.93
CA GLU A 161 8.04 3.30 0.03
C GLU A 161 7.15 4.31 -0.69
N ALA A 162 6.02 3.88 -1.26
CA ALA A 162 5.06 4.77 -1.92
C ALA A 162 4.55 5.88 -0.99
N LEU A 163 4.19 5.56 0.26
CA LEU A 163 3.80 6.56 1.25
C LEU A 163 4.95 7.51 1.60
N THR A 164 6.19 7.02 1.66
CA THR A 164 7.38 7.84 1.94
C THR A 164 7.66 8.80 0.79
N GLN A 165 7.63 8.31 -0.45
CA GLN A 165 7.81 9.11 -1.65
C GLN A 165 6.73 10.18 -1.77
N MET A 166 5.47 9.83 -1.51
CA MET A 166 4.38 10.80 -1.55
C MET A 166 4.51 11.87 -0.47
N ARG A 167 4.90 11.50 0.77
CA ARG A 167 5.23 12.49 1.82
C ARG A 167 6.37 13.43 1.38
N SER A 168 7.42 12.88 0.77
CA SER A 168 8.53 13.67 0.21
C SER A 168 8.06 14.64 -0.88
N LYS A 169 7.22 14.15 -1.82
CA LYS A 169 6.59 14.96 -2.88
C LYS A 169 5.78 16.12 -2.28
N ILE A 170 4.96 15.85 -1.26
CA ILE A 170 4.18 16.88 -0.56
C ILE A 170 5.10 17.95 0.02
N LYS A 171 6.07 17.59 0.86
CA LYS A 171 6.98 18.58 1.48
C LYS A 171 7.72 19.42 0.43
N LYS A 172 8.21 18.79 -0.64
CA LYS A 172 8.88 19.49 -1.74
C LYS A 172 7.93 20.45 -2.47
N GLY A 173 6.70 20.01 -2.74
CA GLY A 173 5.66 20.85 -3.35
C GLY A 173 5.31 22.05 -2.47
N LEU A 174 5.15 21.86 -1.16
CA LEU A 174 4.94 22.94 -0.19
C LEU A 174 6.11 23.93 -0.22
N ALA A 175 7.35 23.46 -0.13
CA ALA A 175 8.54 24.31 -0.22
C ALA A 175 8.59 25.12 -1.53
N ALA A 176 8.32 24.48 -2.66
CA ALA A 176 8.30 25.12 -3.98
C ALA A 176 7.18 26.18 -4.09
N SER A 177 6.05 25.98 -3.40
CA SER A 177 4.92 26.90 -3.42
C SER A 177 5.25 28.30 -2.87
N PHE A 178 6.26 28.39 -1.99
CA PHE A 178 6.76 29.65 -1.44
C PHE A 178 7.84 30.30 -2.31
N LYS A 179 8.29 29.66 -3.39
CA LYS A 179 9.40 30.12 -4.25
C LYS A 179 10.64 30.55 -3.42
N VAL A 180 10.99 29.77 -2.39
CA VAL A 180 12.04 30.05 -1.38
C VAL A 180 13.39 30.44 -1.99
N ASN A 181 13.68 30.03 -3.22
CA ASN A 181 14.95 30.27 -3.89
C ASN A 181 15.02 31.61 -4.67
N LYS A 182 14.03 32.50 -4.55
CA LYS A 182 14.06 33.83 -5.17
C LYS A 182 14.49 34.88 -4.14
N GLU A 183 15.48 35.70 -4.53
CA GLU A 183 15.94 36.89 -3.81
C GLU A 183 15.47 38.13 -4.60
N PRO A 184 14.74 39.09 -3.97
CA PRO A 184 14.26 39.07 -2.59
C PRO A 184 13.17 38.03 -2.35
N ALA A 185 12.95 37.66 -1.09
CA ALA A 185 11.90 36.73 -0.70
C ALA A 185 10.55 37.21 -1.27
N PRO A 186 9.79 36.32 -1.95
CA PRO A 186 8.55 36.69 -2.59
C PRO A 186 7.52 37.11 -1.55
N SER A 187 6.71 38.10 -1.91
CA SER A 187 5.54 38.47 -1.13
C SER A 187 4.53 37.32 -1.09
N ALA A 188 3.70 37.27 -0.05
CA ALA A 188 2.70 36.20 0.10
C ALA A 188 1.74 36.10 -1.11
N ARG A 189 1.51 37.23 -1.81
CA ARG A 189 0.72 37.30 -3.05
C ARG A 189 1.38 36.62 -4.25
N GLU A 190 2.69 36.43 -4.21
CA GLU A 190 3.47 35.75 -5.24
C GLU A 190 3.64 34.25 -4.96
N HIS A 191 3.20 33.77 -3.80
CA HIS A 191 3.12 32.33 -3.54
C HIS A 191 2.18 31.65 -4.55
N GLN A 192 2.41 30.37 -4.81
CA GLN A 192 1.51 29.57 -5.63
C GLN A 192 0.12 29.51 -4.98
N ASN A 193 -0.96 29.67 -5.76
CA ASN A 193 -2.30 29.52 -5.19
C ASN A 193 -2.58 28.06 -4.83
N ILE A 194 -3.51 27.84 -3.90
CA ILE A 194 -3.73 26.49 -3.34
C ILE A 194 -4.24 25.48 -4.38
N PHE A 195 -4.96 25.96 -5.40
CA PHE A 195 -5.52 25.10 -6.43
C PHE A 195 -4.41 24.59 -7.36
N GLU A 196 -3.52 25.46 -7.81
CA GLU A 196 -2.33 25.08 -8.58
C GLU A 196 -1.40 24.16 -7.79
N LEU A 197 -1.18 24.47 -6.50
CA LEU A 197 -0.37 23.63 -5.63
C LEU A 197 -0.98 22.22 -5.50
N THR A 198 -2.28 22.14 -5.23
CA THR A 198 -2.98 20.86 -5.12
C THR A 198 -2.96 20.11 -6.46
N THR A 199 -3.18 20.80 -7.57
CA THR A 199 -3.07 20.26 -8.95
C THR A 199 -1.69 19.66 -9.20
N HIS A 200 -0.63 20.35 -8.77
CA HIS A 200 0.74 19.86 -8.89
C HIS A 200 0.99 18.61 -8.02
N LEU A 201 0.46 18.57 -6.80
CA LEU A 201 0.61 17.43 -5.90
C LEU A 201 -0.09 16.17 -6.42
N VAL A 202 -1.28 16.32 -7.01
CA VAL A 202 -2.03 15.20 -7.62
C VAL A 202 -1.63 14.91 -9.08
N HIS A 203 -0.70 15.69 -9.66
CA HIS A 203 -0.23 15.43 -11.02
C HIS A 203 0.34 14.02 -11.14
N GLY A 204 -0.13 13.28 -12.16
CA GLY A 204 0.23 11.89 -12.40
C GLY A 204 -0.55 10.90 -11.53
N THR A 205 -1.59 11.32 -10.83
CA THR A 205 -2.50 10.43 -10.09
C THR A 205 -3.91 10.45 -10.67
N LYS A 206 -4.75 9.52 -10.21
CA LYS A 206 -6.18 9.47 -10.55
C LYS A 206 -7.03 10.45 -9.71
N CYS A 207 -6.41 11.22 -8.80
CA CYS A 207 -7.14 12.12 -7.91
C CYS A 207 -7.56 13.40 -8.64
N ALA A 208 -8.82 13.77 -8.52
CA ALA A 208 -9.31 15.07 -8.97
C ALA A 208 -9.12 16.13 -7.88
N VAL A 209 -8.87 17.37 -8.28
CA VAL A 209 -8.71 18.48 -7.33
C VAL A 209 -10.09 18.93 -6.84
N THR A 210 -10.41 18.62 -5.59
CA THR A 210 -11.65 19.06 -4.92
C THR A 210 -11.37 20.14 -3.86
N PRO A 211 -12.41 20.86 -3.38
CA PRO A 211 -12.27 21.80 -2.27
C PRO A 211 -11.72 21.16 -0.99
N GLU A 212 -12.09 19.91 -0.69
CA GLU A 212 -11.63 19.17 0.48
C GLU A 212 -10.14 18.85 0.41
N LEU A 213 -9.65 18.41 -0.75
CA LEU A 213 -8.22 18.20 -0.97
C LEU A 213 -7.45 19.50 -0.82
N CYS A 214 -7.97 20.59 -1.38
CA CYS A 214 -7.34 21.91 -1.25
C CYS A 214 -7.31 22.39 0.20
N ALA A 215 -8.36 22.14 0.98
CA ALA A 215 -8.39 22.46 2.41
C ALA A 215 -7.37 21.64 3.21
N CYS A 216 -7.18 20.36 2.84
CA CYS A 216 -6.15 19.52 3.42
C CYS A 216 -4.74 20.04 3.11
N VAL A 217 -4.46 20.37 1.85
CA VAL A 217 -3.17 20.97 1.44
C VAL A 217 -2.96 22.34 2.11
N ALA A 218 -4.02 23.13 2.31
CA ALA A 218 -3.95 24.40 3.02
C ALA A 218 -3.51 24.21 4.48
N LEU A 219 -4.08 23.21 5.18
CA LEU A 219 -3.63 22.85 6.53
C LEU A 219 -2.15 22.45 6.53
N MET A 220 -1.75 21.59 5.59
CA MET A 220 -0.34 21.18 5.46
C MET A 220 0.58 22.38 5.21
N ARG A 221 0.14 23.33 4.37
CA ARG A 221 0.90 24.54 4.08
C ARG A 221 1.04 25.43 5.30
N GLN A 222 -0.04 25.63 6.06
CA GLN A 222 -0.01 26.37 7.32
C GLN A 222 1.00 25.76 8.30
N VAL A 223 0.91 24.44 8.54
CA VAL A 223 1.83 23.74 9.44
C VAL A 223 3.27 23.79 8.93
N TYR A 224 3.48 23.76 7.62
CA TYR A 224 4.83 23.83 7.04
C TYR A 224 5.50 25.20 7.27
N ILE A 225 4.73 26.29 7.27
CA ILE A 225 5.23 27.64 7.61
C ILE A 225 5.73 27.66 9.05
N GLU A 226 4.99 27.02 9.96
CA GLU A 226 5.33 26.95 11.39
C GLU A 226 6.48 25.97 11.68
N ASP A 227 6.51 24.82 11.00
CA ASP A 227 7.48 23.74 11.20
C ASP A 227 7.76 22.95 9.91
N SER A 228 8.69 23.45 9.09
CA SER A 228 9.15 22.77 7.87
C SER A 228 10.12 21.59 8.14
N GLY A 229 10.52 21.41 9.40
CA GLY A 229 11.60 20.53 9.82
C GLY A 229 11.26 19.03 9.83
N PRO A 230 12.06 18.22 10.55
CA PRO A 230 11.81 16.79 10.72
C PRO A 230 10.50 16.48 11.46
N ARG A 231 10.02 17.42 12.29
CA ARG A 231 8.79 17.30 13.09
C ARG A 231 7.51 17.71 12.36
N PHE A 232 7.61 18.20 11.13
CA PHE A 232 6.47 18.60 10.30
C PHE A 232 5.25 17.66 10.39
N TRP A 233 5.47 16.35 10.23
CA TRP A 233 4.38 15.37 10.27
C TRP A 233 3.77 15.18 11.67
N ASP A 234 4.58 15.31 12.73
CA ASP A 234 4.10 15.26 14.11
C ASP A 234 3.27 16.50 14.45
N SER A 235 3.73 17.67 13.99
CA SER A 235 3.03 18.95 14.12
C SER A 235 1.69 18.94 13.36
N LEU A 236 1.68 18.37 12.14
CA LEU A 236 0.46 18.19 11.34
C LEU A 236 -0.54 17.27 12.03
N ASP A 237 -0.08 16.13 12.57
CA ASP A 237 -0.94 15.21 13.32
C ASP A 237 -1.50 15.84 14.60
N ALA A 238 -0.72 16.70 15.26
CA ALA A 238 -1.16 17.44 16.44
C ALA A 238 -2.26 18.46 16.10
N ASP A 239 -2.11 19.23 15.03
CA ASP A 239 -3.10 20.21 14.59
C ASP A 239 -4.38 19.55 14.09
N LEU A 240 -4.25 18.45 13.35
CA LEU A 240 -5.38 17.65 12.93
C LEU A 240 -6.16 17.09 14.13
N ARG A 241 -5.46 16.67 15.19
CA ARG A 241 -6.10 16.24 16.45
C ARG A 241 -6.83 17.39 17.13
N LYS A 242 -6.26 18.60 17.17
CA LYS A 242 -6.93 19.79 17.70
C LYS A 242 -8.23 20.07 16.95
N ILE A 243 -8.19 20.09 15.62
CA ILE A 243 -9.37 20.30 14.77
C ILE A 243 -10.47 19.27 15.08
N ARG A 244 -10.10 17.98 15.21
CA ARG A 244 -11.07 16.92 15.54
C ARG A 244 -11.64 17.03 16.95
N ASN A 245 -10.82 17.37 17.93
CA ASN A 245 -11.27 17.60 19.30
C ASN A 245 -12.26 18.75 19.37
N CYS A 246 -12.00 19.86 18.65
CA CYS A 246 -12.93 20.98 18.54
C CYS A 246 -14.23 20.59 17.82
N ALA A 247 -14.17 19.68 16.85
CA ALA A 247 -15.35 19.18 16.15
C ALA A 247 -16.20 18.21 17.00
N GLY A 248 -15.60 17.53 17.98
CA GLY A 248 -16.29 16.57 18.85
C GLY A 248 -16.96 15.42 18.09
N GLY A 249 -16.30 14.92 17.04
CA GLY A 249 -16.83 13.87 16.16
C GLY A 249 -17.94 14.32 15.19
N ASN A 250 -18.35 15.60 15.21
CA ASN A 250 -19.38 16.11 14.30
C ASN A 250 -18.78 16.43 12.91
N PRO A 251 -19.20 15.74 11.83
CA PRO A 251 -18.63 15.93 10.49
C PRO A 251 -18.88 17.34 9.95
N ARG A 252 -20.01 17.99 10.28
CA ARG A 252 -20.29 19.36 9.83
C ARG A 252 -19.33 20.37 10.45
N LYS A 253 -19.01 20.22 11.74
CA LYS A 253 -18.02 21.07 12.42
C LYS A 253 -16.61 20.85 11.87
N LEU A 254 -16.26 19.60 11.58
CA LEU A 254 -14.99 19.25 10.96
C LEU A 254 -14.83 19.90 9.58
N ASN A 255 -15.83 19.77 8.71
CA ASN A 255 -15.82 20.37 7.38
C ASN A 255 -15.72 21.90 7.47
N LYS A 256 -16.49 22.53 8.37
CA LYS A 256 -16.41 23.98 8.62
C LYS A 256 -15.01 24.42 9.07
N ALA A 257 -14.32 23.62 9.88
CA ALA A 257 -12.95 23.93 10.28
C ALA A 257 -11.98 23.91 9.09
N PHE A 258 -12.09 22.90 8.22
CA PHE A 258 -11.29 22.83 6.98
C PHE A 258 -11.63 23.95 5.98
N GLU A 259 -12.90 24.33 5.85
CA GLU A 259 -13.33 25.49 5.06
C GLU A 259 -12.68 26.78 5.56
N ASN A 260 -12.61 26.98 6.88
CA ASN A 260 -11.95 28.14 7.48
C ASN A 260 -10.44 28.15 7.20
N VAL A 261 -9.78 26.99 7.27
CA VAL A 261 -8.35 26.85 6.93
C VAL A 261 -8.13 27.22 5.46
N LEU A 262 -8.94 26.69 4.54
CA LEU A 262 -8.87 27.02 3.13
C LEU A 262 -9.14 28.51 2.84
N SER A 263 -10.11 29.11 3.55
CA SER A 263 -10.41 30.54 3.41
C SER A 263 -9.24 31.42 3.88
N THR A 264 -8.61 31.04 4.99
CA THR A 264 -7.44 31.77 5.55
C THR A 264 -6.27 31.70 4.59
N ASP A 265 -6.04 30.51 4.04
CA ASP A 265 -4.99 30.25 3.08
C ASP A 265 -5.17 31.06 1.78
N ARG A 266 -6.39 31.11 1.23
CA ARG A 266 -6.76 31.98 0.08
C ARG A 266 -6.57 33.46 0.36
N ALA A 267 -6.88 33.92 1.57
CA ALA A 267 -6.69 35.31 1.94
C ALA A 267 -5.20 35.69 2.03
N THR A 268 -4.34 34.71 2.34
CA THR A 268 -2.92 34.92 2.61
C THR A 268 -2.05 34.73 1.37
N HIS A 269 -2.39 33.78 0.49
CA HIS A 269 -1.48 33.27 -0.54
C HIS A 269 -2.05 33.33 -1.96
N GLY A 270 -1.23 33.83 -2.89
CA GLY A 270 -1.58 33.92 -4.31
C GLY A 270 -2.57 35.06 -4.62
N VAL A 271 -3.01 35.13 -5.88
CA VAL A 271 -4.01 36.11 -6.34
C VAL A 271 -5.35 35.41 -6.61
N ASN A 272 -6.43 35.96 -6.07
CA ASN A 272 -7.72 35.31 -5.79
C ASN A 272 -8.67 35.01 -6.96
N ASN A 273 -8.18 34.95 -8.20
CA ASN A 273 -9.06 34.81 -9.37
C ASN A 273 -9.16 33.37 -9.89
N TYR A 274 -9.36 32.39 -9.00
CA TYR A 274 -9.62 31.00 -9.39
C TYR A 274 -10.85 30.42 -8.71
N SER A 275 -11.54 29.54 -9.42
CA SER A 275 -12.67 28.77 -8.92
C SER A 275 -12.29 27.30 -8.83
N ILE A 276 -12.51 26.67 -7.66
CA ILE A 276 -12.36 25.22 -7.51
C ILE A 276 -13.70 24.58 -7.89
N PRO A 277 -13.73 23.62 -8.83
CA PRO A 277 -14.96 22.90 -9.16
C PRO A 277 -15.50 22.13 -7.94
N SER A 278 -16.75 22.41 -7.53
CA SER A 278 -17.38 21.75 -6.37
C SER A 278 -18.06 20.42 -6.71
N ASN A 279 -18.29 20.14 -7.99
CA ASN A 279 -19.16 19.06 -8.44
C ASN A 279 -18.41 17.84 -8.99
N ILE A 280 -17.10 17.74 -8.73
CA ILE A 280 -16.31 16.61 -9.20
C ILE A 280 -16.43 15.49 -8.17
N VAL A 281 -17.09 14.40 -8.57
CA VAL A 281 -17.08 13.15 -7.81
C VAL A 281 -15.81 12.40 -8.18
N ASP A 282 -14.83 12.40 -7.29
CA ASP A 282 -13.64 11.56 -7.41
C ASP A 282 -13.93 10.18 -6.82
N GLU A 283 -14.06 9.18 -7.68
CA GLU A 283 -14.37 7.80 -7.26
C GLU A 283 -13.26 7.19 -6.40
N VAL A 284 -11.99 7.50 -6.71
CA VAL A 284 -10.85 7.00 -5.95
C VAL A 284 -10.85 7.64 -4.57
N GLN A 285 -11.07 8.94 -4.49
CA GLN A 285 -11.14 9.62 -3.19
C GLN A 285 -12.32 9.13 -2.36
N ARG A 286 -13.50 8.92 -2.98
CA ARG A 286 -14.68 8.37 -2.31
C ARG A 286 -14.38 6.98 -1.72
N GLU A 287 -13.77 6.10 -2.49
CA GLU A 287 -13.41 4.75 -2.03
C GLU A 287 -12.43 4.78 -0.85
N VAL A 288 -11.40 5.63 -0.93
CA VAL A 288 -10.46 5.83 0.18
C VAL A 288 -11.17 6.30 1.43
N ASP A 289 -12.01 7.32 1.26
CA ASP A 289 -12.77 7.92 2.35
C ASP A 289 -13.73 6.93 3.03
N ASP A 290 -14.41 6.10 2.24
CA ASP A 290 -15.31 5.06 2.73
C ASP A 290 -14.53 4.00 3.52
N THR A 291 -13.35 3.60 3.02
CA THR A 291 -12.47 2.65 3.71
C THR A 291 -11.93 3.22 5.01
N ILE A 292 -11.57 4.51 5.04
CA ILE A 292 -11.16 5.22 6.27
C ILE A 292 -12.30 5.23 7.29
N SER A 293 -13.53 5.52 6.84
CA SER A 293 -14.71 5.54 7.70
C SER A 293 -15.04 4.15 8.25
N ALA A 294 -14.93 3.09 7.45
CA ALA A 294 -15.11 1.71 7.89
C ALA A 294 -14.05 1.32 8.95
N ALA A 295 -12.77 1.59 8.67
CA ALA A 295 -11.68 1.30 9.61
C ALA A 295 -11.80 2.07 10.94
N ALA A 296 -12.42 3.25 10.92
CA ALA A 296 -12.72 4.00 12.14
C ALA A 296 -13.88 3.38 12.94
N ALA A 297 -14.92 2.88 12.26
CA ALA A 297 -16.06 2.21 12.89
C ALA A 297 -15.64 0.88 13.56
N ASP A 298 -14.81 0.07 12.90
CA ASP A 298 -14.32 -1.20 13.45
C ASP A 298 -13.51 -1.01 14.74
N LYS A 299 -12.68 0.04 14.78
CA LYS A 299 -11.91 0.40 15.98
C LYS A 299 -12.81 0.85 17.12
N ALA A 300 -13.89 1.56 16.84
CA ALA A 300 -14.86 1.97 17.85
C ALA A 300 -15.62 0.77 18.45
N ALA A 301 -15.91 -0.25 17.65
CA ALA A 301 -16.59 -1.47 18.09
C ALA A 301 -15.70 -2.41 18.94
N THR A 302 -14.37 -2.34 18.78
CA THR A 302 -13.42 -3.27 19.42
C THR A 302 -13.01 -2.84 20.84
N ILE A 303 -13.49 -1.70 21.36
CA ILE A 303 -13.21 -1.30 22.75
C ILE A 303 -14.03 -2.23 23.65
N PRO A 304 -13.40 -3.18 24.38
CA PRO A 304 -14.14 -4.10 25.22
C PRO A 304 -14.78 -3.29 26.34
N THR A 305 -16.09 -3.42 26.53
CA THR A 305 -16.79 -2.96 27.72
C THR A 305 -16.23 -3.74 28.92
N THR A 306 -15.10 -3.30 29.47
CA THR A 306 -14.67 -3.67 30.82
C THR A 306 -15.51 -2.86 31.79
N ALA A 307 -16.80 -3.16 31.83
CA ALA A 307 -17.66 -2.83 32.94
C ALA A 307 -18.04 -4.17 33.58
N ASP A 308 -17.95 -4.20 34.90
CA ASP A 308 -18.49 -5.25 35.76
C ASP A 308 -17.55 -6.44 36.07
N MET A 309 -16.47 -6.15 36.80
CA MET A 309 -16.04 -7.02 37.88
C MET A 309 -16.27 -6.24 39.18
N GLY A 310 -17.46 -6.46 39.74
CA GLY A 310 -17.93 -5.84 40.97
C GLY A 310 -17.05 -6.14 42.17
N ASP A 311 -17.19 -5.23 43.13
CA ASP A 311 -16.80 -5.35 44.52
C ASP A 311 -17.07 -6.77 45.06
N ALA A 312 -16.01 -7.41 45.53
CA ALA A 312 -16.13 -8.43 46.56
C ALA A 312 -15.57 -7.81 47.84
N ASP A 313 -16.50 -7.48 48.73
CA ASP A 313 -16.27 -7.20 50.14
C ASP A 313 -15.25 -8.17 50.75
N GLU A 314 -14.24 -7.64 51.44
CA GLU A 314 -13.50 -8.41 52.42
C GLU A 314 -13.38 -7.59 53.72
N ASP A 315 -14.49 -7.60 54.45
CA ASP A 315 -14.53 -7.50 55.91
C ASP A 315 -13.69 -8.65 56.49
N SER A 316 -12.63 -8.37 57.24
CA SER A 316 -12.10 -9.27 58.29
C SER A 316 -11.02 -8.59 59.15
N HIS A 317 -11.43 -8.28 60.39
CA HIS A 317 -10.69 -8.22 61.67
C HIS A 317 -9.52 -7.26 61.90
#